data_AF-A0AAU7JMB9-F1
#
_entry.id   AF-A0AAU7JMB9-F1
#
_cell.length_a   1.000
_cell.length_b   1.000
_cell.length_c   1.000
_cell.angle_alpha   90.00
_cell.angle_beta   90.00
_cell.angle_gamma   90.00
#
_symmetry.space_group_name_H-M   'P 1'
#
loop_
_entity.id
_entity.type
_entity.pdbx_description
1 polymer ?
#
loop_
_entity_poly.entity_id
_entity_poly.type
_entity_poly.pdbx_seq_one_letter_code
_entity_poly.pdbx_strand_id
1 'polypeptide(L)'
;MPPALDFTKQELTRLDVARADGASLDWASMARDMLLRAAQRLRGAEQAEEIATDSFVEKLVNDLRFLACEMAWSTIPSLVVLDHITGEAVQRIDGALPHLGDGERRTALIDLCRQDAWRIIMDIRRAA
;
A
#
# COMPACT_ATOMS: atom_id res chain seq x y z
N MET A 1 -5.09 9.64 -3.92
CA MET A 1 -6.23 10.12 -3.12
C MET A 1 -7.50 9.54 -3.72
N PRO A 2 -8.40 8.96 -2.92
CA PRO A 2 -9.64 8.39 -3.45
C PRO A 2 -10.56 9.51 -4.00
N PRO A 3 -11.16 9.33 -5.19
CA PRO A 3 -11.93 10.37 -5.88
C PRO A 3 -13.15 10.87 -5.08
N ALA A 4 -13.69 10.02 -4.21
CA ALA A 4 -14.78 10.39 -3.30
C ALA A 4 -14.34 11.40 -2.23
N LEU A 5 -13.09 11.32 -1.74
CA LEU A 5 -12.55 12.26 -0.75
C LEU A 5 -12.25 13.63 -1.38
N ASP A 6 -11.74 13.63 -2.63
CA ASP A 6 -11.54 14.85 -3.42
C ASP A 6 -12.86 15.59 -3.64
N PHE A 7 -13.88 14.89 -4.12
CA PHE A 7 -15.21 15.46 -4.32
C PHE A 7 -15.79 16.02 -3.01
N THR A 8 -15.68 15.26 -1.91
CA THR A 8 -16.20 15.71 -0.60
C THR A 8 -15.47 16.95 -0.10
N LYS A 9 -14.15 17.06 -0.31
CA LYS A 9 -13.37 18.27 0.03
C LYS A 9 -13.80 19.47 -0.81
N GLN A 10 -13.96 19.30 -2.12
CA GLN A 10 -14.39 20.37 -3.03
C GLN A 10 -15.78 20.89 -2.68
N GLU A 11 -16.72 20.00 -2.36
CA GLU A 11 -18.10 20.41 -2.02
C GLU A 11 -18.17 21.10 -0.65
N LEU A 12 -17.33 20.68 0.33
CA LEU A 12 -17.18 21.42 1.59
C LEU A 12 -16.67 22.85 1.35
N THR A 13 -15.66 23.02 0.49
CA THR A 13 -15.14 24.36 0.14
C THR A 13 -16.20 25.21 -0.55
N ARG A 14 -17.01 24.62 -1.44
CA ARG A 14 -18.12 25.33 -2.11
C ARG A 14 -19.17 25.83 -1.11
N LEU A 15 -19.53 25.00 -0.13
CA LEU A 15 -20.50 25.36 0.91
C LEU A 15 -19.95 26.41 1.89
N ASP A 16 -18.67 26.34 2.23
CA ASP A 16 -18.02 27.34 3.09
C ASP A 16 -18.01 28.73 2.42
N VAL A 17 -17.86 28.81 1.10
CA VAL A 17 -17.96 30.06 0.32
C VAL A 17 -19.40 30.59 0.28
N ALA A 18 -20.39 29.74 0.00
CA ALA A 18 -21.81 30.15 -0.09
C ALA A 18 -22.40 30.66 1.24
N ARG A 19 -21.79 30.29 2.38
CA ARG A 19 -22.15 30.78 3.72
C ARG A 19 -21.79 32.25 3.93
N ALA A 20 -20.74 32.75 3.26
CA ALA A 20 -20.35 34.17 3.32
C ALA A 20 -21.41 35.09 2.68
N ASP A 21 -22.24 34.54 1.77
CA ASP A 21 -23.19 35.29 0.95
C ASP A 21 -24.64 35.28 1.49
N GLY A 22 -24.88 34.74 2.69
CA GLY A 22 -26.17 34.89 3.41
C GLY A 22 -27.31 33.94 2.99
N ALA A 23 -27.03 32.81 2.33
CA ALA A 23 -28.03 31.80 2.02
C ALA A 23 -28.59 31.08 3.28
N SER A 24 -29.86 30.67 3.22
CA SER A 24 -30.60 29.96 4.29
C SER A 24 -29.74 28.92 5.03
N LEU A 25 -29.53 29.16 6.32
CA LEU A 25 -28.49 28.55 7.14
C LEU A 25 -28.73 27.07 7.52
N ASP A 26 -29.97 26.60 7.51
CA ASP A 26 -30.31 25.31 8.13
C ASP A 26 -29.95 24.10 7.27
N TRP A 27 -30.32 24.12 5.98
CA TRP A 27 -30.04 23.01 5.08
C TRP A 27 -28.56 22.95 4.65
N ALA A 28 -27.92 24.12 4.47
CA ALA A 28 -26.51 24.21 4.14
C ALA A 28 -25.60 23.75 5.30
N SER A 29 -25.99 24.06 6.54
CA SER A 29 -25.28 23.56 7.73
C SER A 29 -25.43 22.05 7.89
N MET A 30 -26.63 21.50 7.66
CA MET A 30 -26.86 20.06 7.73
C MET A 30 -26.10 19.30 6.63
N ALA A 31 -26.08 19.82 5.39
CA ALA A 31 -25.31 19.25 4.29
C ALA A 31 -23.80 19.23 4.59
N ARG A 32 -23.27 20.32 5.17
CA ARG A 32 -21.88 20.42 5.62
C ARG A 32 -21.54 19.40 6.70
N ASP A 33 -22.39 19.24 7.70
CA ASP A 33 -22.19 18.25 8.77
C ASP A 33 -22.18 16.82 8.23
N MET A 34 -23.05 16.50 7.28
CA MET A 34 -23.06 15.21 6.59
C MET A 34 -21.77 14.97 5.80
N LEU A 35 -21.30 15.98 5.06
CA LEU A 35 -20.05 15.90 4.29
C LEU A 35 -18.80 15.81 5.19
N LEU A 36 -18.78 16.50 6.33
CA LEU A 36 -17.70 16.39 7.31
C LEU A 36 -17.61 14.97 7.89
N ARG A 37 -18.74 14.38 8.26
CA ARG A 37 -18.80 12.99 8.74
C ARG A 37 -18.38 12.00 7.65
N ALA A 38 -18.80 12.22 6.40
CA ALA A 38 -18.36 11.40 5.26
C ALA A 38 -16.84 11.52 5.06
N ALA A 39 -16.29 12.73 5.06
CA ALA A 39 -14.85 12.98 4.92
C ALA A 39 -14.03 12.37 6.07
N GLN A 40 -14.55 12.37 7.30
CA GLN A 40 -13.92 11.72 8.46
C GLN A 40 -13.89 10.20 8.30
N ARG A 41 -14.99 9.58 7.86
CA ARG A 41 -15.05 8.13 7.61
C ARG A 41 -14.10 7.72 6.48
N LEU A 42 -14.06 8.49 5.39
CA LEU A 42 -13.17 8.23 4.26
C LEU A 42 -11.70 8.37 4.65
N ARG A 43 -11.34 9.37 5.46
CA ARG A 43 -9.98 9.49 6.01
C ARG A 43 -9.63 8.34 6.95
N GLY A 44 -10.56 7.90 7.80
CA GLY A 44 -10.35 6.73 8.66
C GLY A 44 -10.13 5.45 7.85
N ALA A 45 -10.83 5.30 6.73
CA ALA A 45 -10.63 4.18 5.82
C ALA A 45 -9.26 4.24 5.10
N GLU A 46 -8.86 5.41 4.62
CA GLU A 46 -7.54 5.61 3.97
C GLU A 46 -6.39 5.32 4.94
N GLN A 47 -6.47 5.77 6.19
CA GLN A 47 -5.48 5.45 7.22
C GLN A 47 -5.46 3.97 7.58
N ALA A 48 -6.62 3.33 7.69
CA ALA A 48 -6.69 1.90 7.97
C ALA A 48 -6.11 1.06 6.82
N GLU A 49 -6.32 1.48 5.57
CA GLU A 49 -5.75 0.85 4.38
C GLU A 49 -4.23 1.03 4.31
N GLU A 50 -3.71 2.22 4.65
CA GLU A 50 -2.28 2.49 4.75
C GLU A 50 -1.61 1.60 5.81
N ILE A 51 -2.17 1.53 7.02
CA ILE A 51 -1.66 0.66 8.09
C ILE A 51 -1.71 -0.82 7.70
N ALA A 52 -2.78 -1.27 7.05
CA ALA A 52 -2.91 -2.64 6.57
C ALA A 52 -1.87 -2.96 5.49
N THR A 53 -1.60 -2.01 4.61
CA THR A 53 -0.58 -2.14 3.56
C THR A 53 0.81 -2.23 4.17
N ASP A 54 1.15 -1.35 5.12
CA ASP A 54 2.44 -1.36 5.80
C ASP A 54 2.67 -2.67 6.56
N SER A 55 1.65 -3.14 7.30
CA SER A 55 1.71 -4.42 8.01
C SER A 55 1.87 -5.61 7.05
N PHE A 56 1.21 -5.57 5.89
CA PHE A 56 1.39 -6.59 4.86
C PHE A 56 2.82 -6.57 4.30
N VAL A 57 3.35 -5.40 3.96
CA VAL A 57 4.71 -5.27 3.40
C VAL A 57 5.75 -5.79 4.39
N GLU A 58 5.63 -5.45 5.68
CA GLU A 58 6.53 -5.96 6.72
C GLU A 58 6.49 -7.48 6.80
N LYS A 59 5.27 -8.07 6.81
CA LYS A 59 5.10 -9.52 6.83
C LYS A 59 5.66 -10.18 5.57
N LEU A 60 5.36 -9.63 4.39
CA LEU A 60 5.83 -10.14 3.11
C LEU A 60 7.36 -10.20 3.07
N VAL A 61 8.02 -9.10 3.44
CA VAL A 61 9.49 -9.04 3.47
C VAL A 61 10.04 -10.09 4.43
N ASN A 62 9.49 -10.23 5.64
CA ASN A 62 9.95 -11.22 6.60
C ASN A 62 9.77 -12.66 6.12
N ASP A 63 8.63 -12.99 5.51
CA ASP A 63 8.37 -14.32 4.94
C ASP A 63 9.37 -14.65 3.82
N LEU A 64 9.64 -13.69 2.92
CA LEU A 64 10.57 -13.88 1.80
C LEU A 64 12.04 -13.95 2.27
N ARG A 65 12.40 -13.22 3.32
CA ARG A 65 13.71 -13.36 3.98
C ARG A 65 13.90 -14.77 4.52
N PHE A 66 12.89 -15.30 5.20
CA PHE A 66 12.94 -16.66 5.74
C PHE A 66 13.11 -17.68 4.62
N LEU A 67 12.33 -17.57 3.54
CA LEU A 67 12.47 -18.42 2.35
C LEU A 67 13.86 -18.31 1.72
N ALA A 68 14.41 -17.09 1.59
CA ALA A 68 15.75 -16.86 1.09
C ALA A 68 16.82 -17.56 1.95
N CYS A 69 16.70 -17.49 3.27
CA CYS A 69 17.57 -18.19 4.20
C CYS A 69 17.51 -19.71 4.02
N GLU A 70 16.32 -20.30 3.94
CA GLU A 70 16.15 -21.75 3.76
C GLU A 70 16.75 -22.22 2.43
N MET A 71 16.45 -21.51 1.34
CA MET A 71 16.90 -21.89 0.01
C MET A 71 18.38 -21.59 -0.26
N ALA A 72 18.99 -20.67 0.50
CA ALA A 72 20.42 -20.33 0.35
C ALA A 72 21.32 -21.54 0.58
N TRP A 73 20.94 -22.47 1.47
CA TRP A 73 21.68 -23.71 1.75
C TRP A 73 21.48 -24.83 0.72
N SER A 74 20.56 -24.64 -0.24
CA SER A 74 20.35 -25.61 -1.31
C SER A 74 21.51 -25.62 -2.31
N THR A 75 21.62 -26.70 -3.09
CA THR A 75 22.55 -26.81 -4.22
C THR A 75 22.07 -26.10 -5.49
N ILE A 76 20.87 -25.50 -5.46
CA ILE A 76 20.25 -24.82 -6.60
C ILE A 76 21.04 -23.54 -6.93
N PRO A 77 21.28 -23.19 -8.20
CA PRO A 77 21.98 -21.96 -8.55
C PRO A 77 21.32 -20.70 -7.97
N SER A 78 22.12 -19.73 -7.51
CA SER A 78 21.61 -18.55 -6.77
C SER A 78 20.61 -17.74 -7.57
N LEU A 79 20.80 -17.63 -8.89
CA LEU A 79 19.87 -16.93 -9.77
C LEU A 79 18.51 -17.64 -9.88
N VAL A 80 18.50 -18.98 -9.87
CA VAL A 80 17.26 -19.77 -9.91
C VAL A 80 16.49 -19.63 -8.59
N VAL A 81 17.21 -19.63 -7.46
CA VAL A 81 16.61 -19.35 -6.14
C VAL A 81 16.03 -17.95 -6.10
N LEU A 82 16.78 -16.94 -6.59
CA LEU A 82 16.32 -15.56 -6.64
C LEU A 82 15.07 -15.39 -7.50
N ASP A 83 15.02 -16.01 -8.68
CA ASP A 83 13.87 -15.95 -9.58
C ASP A 83 12.63 -16.59 -8.94
N HIS A 84 12.79 -17.72 -8.23
CA HIS A 84 11.69 -18.35 -7.51
C HIS A 84 11.11 -17.44 -6.42
N ILE A 85 11.98 -16.87 -5.56
CA ILE A 85 11.55 -15.98 -4.47
C ILE A 85 10.92 -14.70 -5.02
N THR A 86 11.48 -14.16 -6.11
CA THR A 86 10.91 -12.99 -6.79
C THR A 86 9.53 -13.31 -7.37
N GLY A 87 9.35 -14.50 -7.95
CA GLY A 87 8.04 -14.98 -8.42
C GLY A 87 7.02 -15.12 -7.29
N GLU A 88 7.42 -15.66 -6.14
CA GLU A 88 6.59 -15.72 -4.93
C GLU A 88 6.18 -14.32 -4.45
N ALA A 89 7.12 -13.37 -4.43
CA ALA A 89 6.85 -11.98 -4.06
C ALA A 89 5.78 -11.36 -4.98
N VAL A 90 5.94 -11.53 -6.29
CA VAL A 90 4.98 -11.04 -7.31
C VAL A 90 3.58 -11.59 -7.04
N GLN A 91 3.44 -12.91 -6.88
CA GLN A 91 2.14 -13.53 -6.66
C GLN A 91 1.46 -13.02 -5.38
N ARG A 92 2.22 -12.87 -4.29
CA ARG A 92 1.68 -12.38 -3.02
C ARG A 92 1.29 -10.91 -3.08
N ILE A 93 2.09 -10.08 -3.74
CA ILE A 93 1.77 -8.65 -3.95
C ILE A 93 0.50 -8.52 -4.80
N ASP A 94 0.41 -9.28 -5.90
CA ASP A 94 -0.76 -9.24 -6.79
C ASP A 94 -2.04 -9.72 -6.10
N GLY A 95 -1.93 -10.72 -5.21
CA GLY A 95 -3.06 -11.23 -4.44
C GLY A 95 -3.53 -10.30 -3.32
N ALA A 96 -2.61 -9.63 -2.63
CA ALA A 96 -2.94 -8.81 -1.45
C ALA A 96 -3.21 -7.34 -1.81
N LEU A 97 -2.54 -6.81 -2.83
CA LEU A 97 -2.60 -5.40 -3.23
C LEU A 97 -2.98 -5.25 -4.72
N PRO A 98 -4.12 -5.82 -5.17
CA PRO A 98 -4.51 -5.79 -6.58
C PRO A 98 -4.75 -4.38 -7.10
N HIS A 99 -5.05 -3.42 -6.21
CA HIS A 99 -5.27 -2.01 -6.54
C HIS A 99 -3.99 -1.29 -7.00
N LEU A 100 -2.80 -1.86 -6.75
CA LEU A 100 -1.55 -1.26 -7.21
C LEU A 100 -1.34 -1.39 -8.72
N GLY A 101 -1.93 -2.42 -9.36
CA GLY A 101 -1.74 -2.69 -10.79
C GLY A 101 -0.27 -2.69 -11.20
N ASP A 102 0.06 -2.30 -12.44
CA ASP A 102 1.46 -2.12 -12.89
C ASP A 102 2.10 -0.80 -12.43
N GLY A 103 1.68 -0.28 -11.26
CA GLY A 103 2.16 0.98 -10.72
C GLY A 103 3.61 0.96 -10.24
N GLU A 104 4.21 2.14 -10.14
CA GLU A 104 5.57 2.37 -9.62
C GLU A 104 5.77 1.75 -8.23
N ARG A 105 4.76 1.85 -7.35
CA ARG A 105 4.77 1.24 -6.01
C ARG A 105 4.90 -0.28 -6.05
N ARG A 106 4.20 -0.95 -6.96
CA ARG A 106 4.31 -2.42 -7.13
C ARG A 106 5.72 -2.80 -7.54
N THR A 107 6.25 -2.12 -8.56
CA THR A 107 7.61 -2.37 -9.05
C THR A 107 8.65 -2.17 -7.96
N ALA A 108 8.53 -1.08 -7.18
CA ALA A 108 9.42 -0.80 -6.06
C ALA A 108 9.38 -1.89 -4.96
N LEU A 109 8.20 -2.43 -4.65
CA LEU A 109 8.06 -3.53 -3.68
C LEU A 109 8.72 -4.82 -4.20
N ILE A 110 8.51 -5.16 -5.47
CA ILE A 110 9.14 -6.34 -6.10
C ILE A 110 10.67 -6.18 -6.07
N ASP A 111 11.18 -5.01 -6.46
CA ASP A 111 12.62 -4.72 -6.46
C ASP A 111 13.21 -4.79 -5.06
N LEU A 112 12.51 -4.26 -4.04
CA LEU A 112 12.91 -4.35 -2.64
C LEU A 112 13.05 -5.82 -2.22
N CYS A 113 12.02 -6.64 -2.48
CA CYS A 113 12.04 -8.07 -2.15
C CYS A 113 13.20 -8.79 -2.86
N ARG A 114 13.40 -8.50 -4.15
CA ARG A 114 14.48 -9.09 -4.96
C ARG A 114 15.86 -8.72 -4.42
N GLN A 115 16.10 -7.45 -4.13
CA GLN A 115 17.39 -6.98 -3.61
C GLN A 115 17.72 -7.61 -2.25
N ASP A 116 16.74 -7.67 -1.35
CA ASP A 116 16.94 -8.21 -0.02
C ASP A 116 17.13 -9.73 -0.02
N ALA A 117 16.37 -10.46 -0.85
CA ALA A 117 16.57 -11.89 -1.06
C ALA A 117 17.97 -12.18 -1.64
N TRP A 118 18.40 -11.41 -2.64
CA TRP A 118 19.72 -11.56 -3.23
C TRP A 118 20.84 -11.36 -2.20
N ARG A 119 20.72 -10.30 -1.38
CA ARG A 119 21.67 -10.02 -0.31
C ARG A 119 21.79 -11.21 0.65
N ILE A 120 20.67 -11.73 1.14
CA ILE A 120 20.65 -12.87 2.07
C ILE A 120 21.28 -14.13 1.45
N ILE A 121 20.89 -14.47 0.22
CA ILE A 121 21.42 -15.65 -0.48
C ILE A 121 22.94 -15.56 -0.60
N MET A 122 23.45 -14.40 -1.04
CA MET A 122 24.88 -14.20 -1.26
C MET A 122 25.66 -14.14 0.04
N ASP A 123 25.13 -13.50 1.08
CA ASP A 123 25.74 -13.42 2.40
C ASP A 123 25.94 -14.82 3.00
N ILE A 124 24.91 -15.67 2.95
CA ILE A 124 24.96 -17.04 3.47
C ILE A 124 25.93 -17.91 2.65
N ARG A 125 25.79 -17.91 1.31
CA ARG A 125 26.62 -18.76 0.44
C ARG A 125 28.09 -18.37 0.42
N ARG A 126 28.42 -17.10 0.68
CA ARG A 126 29.80 -16.65 0.81
C ARG A 126 30.43 -17.04 2.14
N ALA A 127 29.62 -17.19 3.19
CA ALA A 127 30.09 -17.56 4.52
C ALA A 127 30.24 -19.09 4.70
N ALA A 128 29.58 -19.88 3.86
CA ALA A 128 29.65 -21.34 3.80
C ALA A 128 30.89 -21.84 3.03
#